data_AF-A0A7W0VYF3-F1
#
_entry.id   AF-A0A7W0VYF3-F1
#
_cell.length_a   1.000
_cell.length_b   1.000
_cell.length_c   1.000
_cell.angle_alpha   90.00
_cell.angle_beta   90.00
_cell.angle_gamma   90.00
#
_symmetry.space_group_name_H-M   'P 1'
#
loop_
_entity.id
_entity.type
_entity.pdbx_description
1 polymer ?
#
loop_
_entity_poly.entity_id
_entity_poly.type
_entity_poly.pdbx_seq_one_letter_code
_entity_poly.pdbx_strand_id
1 'polypeptide(L)'
;LAGCSDKQVTDVVEAISDAIDIGAPLYNRGDIEACFRIYEGTSSKLERDPPCKGIGKAFGDGLLRASTLATYKEKAWALRDTFDGLIDVAKRRGARPNAGKTTP
;
A
#
# COMPACT_ATOMS: atom_id res chain seq x y z
N LEU A 1 -13.91 2.24 1.08
CA LEU A 1 -13.33 3.53 1.55
C LEU A 1 -14.41 4.54 1.95
N ALA A 2 -15.34 4.17 2.83
CA ALA A 2 -16.37 5.09 3.30
C ALA A 2 -15.74 6.16 4.22
N GLY A 3 -16.13 7.43 4.04
CA GLY A 3 -15.62 8.56 4.83
C GLY A 3 -14.21 9.04 4.48
N CYS A 4 -13.66 8.64 3.32
CA CYS A 4 -12.38 9.12 2.81
C CYS A 4 -12.62 10.13 1.70
N SER A 5 -11.98 11.31 1.77
CA SER A 5 -11.98 12.28 0.67
C SER A 5 -11.08 11.82 -0.47
N ASP A 6 -11.29 12.34 -1.68
CA ASP A 6 -10.48 11.97 -2.84
C ASP A 6 -9.01 12.34 -2.66
N LYS A 7 -8.72 13.49 -2.03
CA LYS A 7 -7.34 13.88 -1.70
C LYS A 7 -6.67 12.84 -0.79
N GLN A 8 -7.35 12.39 0.26
CA GLN A 8 -6.80 11.37 1.17
C GLN A 8 -6.53 10.05 0.46
N VAL A 9 -7.38 9.69 -0.50
CA VAL A 9 -7.18 8.50 -1.33
C VAL A 9 -5.97 8.68 -2.25
N THR A 10 -5.82 9.84 -2.91
CA THR A 10 -4.65 10.16 -3.73
C THR A 10 -3.35 10.11 -2.92
N ASP A 11 -3.30 10.78 -1.77
CA ASP A 11 -2.09 10.83 -0.92
C ASP A 11 -1.65 9.41 -0.50
N VAL A 12 -2.62 8.52 -0.24
CA VAL A 12 -2.32 7.11 0.09
C VAL A 12 -1.86 6.31 -1.12
N VAL A 13 -2.43 6.54 -2.30
CA VAL A 13 -1.94 5.91 -3.53
C VAL A 13 -0.51 6.34 -3.85
N GLU A 14 -0.14 7.59 -3.59
CA GLU A 14 1.24 8.06 -3.74
C GLU A 14 2.18 7.32 -2.77
N ALA A 15 1.82 7.21 -1.49
CA ALA A 15 2.62 6.46 -0.51
C ALA A 15 2.75 4.96 -0.86
N ILE A 16 1.68 4.34 -1.37
CA ILE A 16 1.69 2.97 -1.87
C ILE A 16 2.64 2.85 -3.07
N SER A 17 2.56 3.78 -4.03
CA SER A 17 3.37 3.76 -5.25
C SER A 17 4.87 3.89 -4.90
N ASP A 18 5.22 4.82 -4.02
CA ASP A 18 6.60 4.97 -3.52
C ASP A 18 7.10 3.67 -2.85
N ALA A 19 6.25 2.98 -2.07
CA ALA A 19 6.61 1.69 -1.46
C ALA A 19 6.82 0.57 -2.50
N ILE A 20 5.98 0.54 -3.54
CA ILE A 20 6.08 -0.41 -4.65
C ILE A 20 7.37 -0.20 -5.45
N ASP A 21 7.69 1.05 -5.77
CA ASP A 21 8.88 1.41 -6.55
C ASP A 21 10.18 0.99 -5.86
N ILE A 22 10.18 0.99 -4.52
CA ILE A 22 11.32 0.52 -3.74
C ILE A 22 11.27 -1.00 -3.54
N GLY A 23 10.11 -1.57 -3.19
CA GLY A 23 9.97 -2.97 -2.79
C GLY A 23 10.02 -3.98 -3.94
N ALA A 24 9.36 -3.69 -5.07
CA ALA A 24 9.26 -4.62 -6.20
C ALA A 24 10.63 -4.98 -6.80
N PRO A 25 11.60 -4.06 -6.97
CA PRO A 25 12.95 -4.41 -7.37
C PRO A 25 13.66 -5.37 -6.40
N LEU A 26 13.42 -5.25 -5.08
CA LEU A 26 13.99 -6.19 -4.08
C LEU A 26 13.44 -7.60 -4.30
N TYR A 27 12.13 -7.71 -4.50
CA TYR A 27 11.47 -8.98 -4.78
C TYR A 27 12.04 -9.64 -6.05
N ASN A 28 12.16 -8.87 -7.14
CA ASN A 28 12.60 -9.37 -8.44
C ASN A 28 14.04 -9.91 -8.43
N ARG A 29 14.90 -9.41 -7.53
CA ARG A 29 16.27 -9.93 -7.35
C ARG A 29 16.39 -11.03 -6.30
N GLY A 30 15.28 -11.49 -5.73
CA GLY A 30 15.23 -12.56 -4.72
C GLY A 30 15.29 -12.09 -3.26
N ASP A 31 15.39 -10.79 -3.01
CA ASP A 31 15.36 -10.21 -1.66
C ASP A 31 13.91 -9.99 -1.20
N ILE A 32 13.22 -11.12 -1.02
CA ILE A 32 11.78 -11.14 -0.75
C ILE A 32 11.46 -10.64 0.66
N GLU A 33 12.31 -10.94 1.64
CA GLU A 33 12.11 -10.43 3.01
C GLU A 33 12.19 -8.90 3.05
N ALA A 34 13.19 -8.29 2.39
CA ALA A 34 13.29 -6.84 2.36
C ALA A 34 12.10 -6.20 1.63
N CYS A 35 11.62 -6.79 0.52
CA CYS A 35 10.37 -6.35 -0.12
C CYS A 35 9.19 -6.37 0.87
N PHE A 36 9.02 -7.48 1.59
CA PHE A 36 7.95 -7.60 2.57
C PHE A 36 8.05 -6.52 3.65
N ARG A 37 9.25 -6.30 4.22
CA ARG A 37 9.44 -5.31 5.29
C ARG A 37 9.12 -3.87 4.85
N ILE A 38 9.39 -3.52 3.60
CA ILE A 38 8.98 -2.22 3.03
C ILE A 38 7.46 -2.12 2.96
N TYR A 39 6.79 -3.14 2.43
CA TYR A 39 5.33 -3.13 2.34
C TYR A 39 4.67 -3.12 3.73
N GLU A 40 5.22 -3.90 4.67
CA GLU A 40 4.77 -3.96 6.06
C GLU A 40 4.91 -2.59 6.74
N GLY A 41 6.08 -1.94 6.60
CA GLY A 41 6.31 -0.61 7.19
C GLY A 41 5.32 0.45 6.71
N THR A 42 5.08 0.52 5.39
CA THR A 42 4.08 1.44 4.82
C THR A 42 2.66 1.09 5.28
N SER A 43 2.30 -0.19 5.30
CA SER A 43 0.99 -0.66 5.75
C SER A 43 0.76 -0.34 7.23
N SER A 44 1.73 -0.62 8.10
CA SER A 44 1.62 -0.35 9.54
C SER A 44 1.54 1.14 9.85
N LYS A 45 2.21 1.99 9.08
CA LYS A 45 2.07 3.45 9.20
C LYS A 45 0.63 3.88 8.90
N LEU A 46 0.07 3.39 7.78
CA LEU A 46 -1.27 3.78 7.31
C LEU A 46 -2.41 3.10 8.08
N GLU A 47 -2.13 2.01 8.79
CA GLU A 47 -3.05 1.41 9.76
C GLU A 47 -3.09 2.20 11.07
N ARG A 48 -1.91 2.57 11.60
CA ARG A 48 -1.77 3.27 12.88
C ARG A 48 -2.27 4.71 12.85
N ASP A 49 -1.97 5.43 11.78
CA ASP A 49 -2.38 6.83 11.58
C ASP A 49 -3.12 6.98 10.24
N PRO A 50 -4.35 6.46 10.16
CA PRO A 50 -5.07 6.43 8.90
C PRO A 50 -5.70 7.80 8.62
N PRO A 51 -5.62 8.32 7.38
CA PRO A 51 -6.31 9.56 7.01
C PRO A 51 -7.85 9.42 7.08
N CYS A 52 -8.38 8.21 7.03
CA CYS A 52 -9.79 7.90 7.24
C CYS A 52 -9.97 6.46 7.70
N LYS A 53 -11.10 6.17 8.36
CA LYS A 53 -11.44 4.81 8.85
C LYS A 53 -11.38 3.74 7.75
N GLY A 54 -11.81 4.08 6.53
CA GLY A 54 -11.80 3.15 5.41
C GLY A 54 -10.39 2.68 5.00
N ILE A 55 -9.39 3.57 5.10
CA ILE A 55 -8.00 3.25 4.81
C ILE A 55 -7.38 2.43 5.94
N GLY A 56 -7.58 2.86 7.20
CA GLY A 56 -7.08 2.13 8.36
C GLY A 56 -7.59 0.70 8.41
N LYS A 57 -8.89 0.49 8.13
CA LYS A 57 -9.46 -0.85 8.03
C LYS A 57 -8.81 -1.70 6.93
N ALA A 58 -8.60 -1.14 5.74
CA ALA A 58 -8.00 -1.88 4.63
C ALA A 58 -6.58 -2.37 4.96
N PHE A 59 -5.75 -1.52 5.55
CA PHE A 59 -4.41 -1.92 5.97
C PHE A 59 -4.40 -2.84 7.18
N GLY A 60 -5.31 -2.65 8.14
CA GLY A 60 -5.48 -3.57 9.26
C GLY A 60 -5.87 -4.98 8.81
N ASP A 61 -6.83 -5.11 7.90
CA ASP A 61 -7.23 -6.40 7.32
C ASP A 61 -6.05 -7.05 6.56
N GLY A 62 -5.31 -6.26 5.77
CA GLY A 62 -4.15 -6.72 5.00
C GLY A 62 -2.99 -7.20 5.89
N LEU A 63 -2.65 -6.44 6.94
CA LEU A 63 -1.63 -6.80 7.93
C LEU A 63 -2.02 -8.06 8.70
N LEU A 64 -3.28 -8.14 9.14
CA LEU A 64 -3.79 -9.34 9.82
C LEU A 64 -3.65 -10.57 8.91
N ARG A 65 -4.07 -10.47 7.64
CA ARG A 65 -3.88 -11.55 6.67
C ARG A 65 -2.40 -11.90 6.48
N ALA A 66 -1.51 -10.92 6.32
CA ALA A 66 -0.09 -11.20 6.16
C ALA A 66 0.51 -11.90 7.39
N SER A 67 0.07 -11.55 8.60
CA SER A 67 0.58 -12.14 9.85
C SER A 67 0.31 -13.65 9.98
N THR A 68 -0.69 -14.18 9.28
CA THR A 68 -1.07 -15.60 9.35
C THR A 68 -0.33 -16.47 8.32
N LEU A 69 0.42 -15.87 7.40
CA LEU A 69 1.11 -16.57 6.32
C LEU A 69 2.52 -17.02 6.74
N ALA A 70 3.00 -18.11 6.15
CA ALA A 70 4.25 -18.74 6.56
C ALA A 70 5.49 -18.06 5.95
N THR A 71 5.45 -17.78 4.64
CA THR A 71 6.63 -17.30 3.91
C THR A 71 6.58 -15.81 3.62
N TYR A 72 7.74 -15.14 3.57
CA TYR A 72 7.81 -13.73 3.16
C TYR A 72 7.25 -13.48 1.76
N LYS A 73 7.30 -14.48 0.88
CA LYS A 73 6.69 -14.40 -0.45
C LYS A 73 5.17 -14.23 -0.34
N GLU A 74 4.51 -15.11 0.41
CA GLU A 74 3.06 -15.04 0.61
C GLU A 74 2.67 -13.75 1.34
N LYS A 75 3.44 -13.34 2.34
CA LYS A 75 3.23 -12.09 3.07
C LYS A 75 3.34 -10.86 2.17
N ALA A 76 4.38 -10.79 1.33
CA ALA A 76 4.56 -9.68 0.39
C ALA A 76 3.39 -9.58 -0.59
N TRP A 77 2.91 -10.71 -1.13
CA TRP A 77 1.75 -10.74 -2.01
C TRP A 77 0.45 -10.35 -1.30
N ALA A 78 0.23 -10.79 -0.05
CA ALA A 78 -0.97 -10.39 0.70
C ALA A 78 -1.05 -8.87 0.93
N LEU A 79 0.08 -8.22 1.23
CA LEU A 79 0.13 -6.76 1.33
C LEU A 79 0.01 -6.09 -0.05
N ARG A 80 0.60 -6.69 -1.09
CA ARG A 80 0.48 -6.18 -2.46
C ARG A 80 -0.96 -6.21 -2.97
N ASP A 81 -1.72 -7.26 -2.67
CA ASP A 81 -3.16 -7.34 -3.00
C ASP A 81 -3.94 -6.18 -2.34
N THR A 82 -3.57 -5.82 -1.11
CA THR A 82 -4.17 -4.68 -0.40
C THR A 82 -3.85 -3.37 -1.10
N PHE A 83 -2.60 -3.19 -1.54
CA PHE A 83 -2.15 -2.01 -2.30
C PHE A 83 -2.90 -1.89 -3.63
N ASP A 84 -2.92 -2.97 -4.41
CA ASP A 84 -3.54 -2.99 -5.73
C ASP A 84 -5.05 -2.75 -5.64
N GLY A 85 -5.71 -3.30 -4.62
CA GLY A 85 -7.12 -3.03 -4.34
C GLY A 85 -7.43 -1.55 -4.02
N LEU A 86 -6.57 -0.89 -3.24
CA LEU A 86 -6.71 0.54 -2.94
C LEU A 86 -6.46 1.41 -4.18
N ILE A 87 -5.45 1.07 -4.99
CA ILE A 87 -5.18 1.71 -6.28
C ILE A 87 -6.38 1.57 -7.23
N ASP A 88 -6.97 0.38 -7.32
CA ASP A 88 -8.15 0.13 -8.16
C ASP A 88 -9.36 0.96 -7.71
N VAL A 89 -9.61 1.06 -6.40
CA VAL A 89 -10.66 1.94 -5.86
C VAL A 89 -10.39 3.41 -6.20
N ALA A 90 -9.15 3.88 -6.07
CA ALA A 90 -8.77 5.25 -6.42
C ALA A 90 -9.02 5.54 -7.91
N LYS A 91 -8.60 4.63 -8.80
CA LYS A 91 -8.83 4.72 -10.25
C LYS A 91 -10.33 4.83 -10.58
N ARG A 92 -11.18 4.00 -9.96
CA ARG A 92 -12.64 4.05 -10.15
C ARG A 92 -13.27 5.35 -9.64
N ARG A 93 -12.66 6.02 -8.67
CA ARG A 93 -13.11 7.33 -8.17
C ARG A 93 -12.68 8.51 -9.03
N GLY A 94 -11.85 8.29 -10.05
CA GLY A 94 -11.28 9.38 -10.85
C GLY A 94 -10.22 10.20 -10.11
N ALA A 95 -9.72 9.71 -8.96
CA ALA A 95 -8.57 10.28 -8.28
C ALA A 95 -7.36 10.14 -9.21
N ARG A 96 -6.89 11.25 -9.78
CA ARG A 96 -5.66 11.28 -10.57
C ARG A 96 -4.48 11.45 -9.61
N PRO A 97 -3.35 10.75 -9.81
CA PRO A 97 -2.11 11.11 -9.13
C PRO A 97 -1.79 12.58 -9.44
N ASN A 98 -1.29 13.34 -8.48
CA ASN A 98 -0.84 14.69 -8.76
C ASN A 98 0.28 14.61 -9.82
N ALA A 99 0.07 15.25 -10.95
CA ALA A 99 1.12 15.55 -11.92
C ALA A 99 2.04 16.62 -11.29
N GLY A 100 2.89 16.19 -10.36
CA GLY A 100 3.61 17.09 -9.46
C GLY A 100 4.84 16.49 -8.81
N LYS A 101 5.56 15.60 -9.51
CA LYS A 101 6.97 15.30 -9.21
C LYS A 101 7.79 15.38 -10.51
N THR A 102 7.88 16.56 -11.10
CA THR A 102 9.11 16.95 -11.82
C THR A 102 10.09 17.41 -10.76
N THR A 103 11.01 16.54 -10.37
CA THR A 103 12.21 16.92 -9.63
C THR A 103 13.37 16.96 -10.65
N PRO A 104 14.30 17.93 -10.57
CA PRO A 104 15.34 18.15 -11.58
C PRO A 104 16.19 16.93 -11.91
#